data_AF-A0A533XD98-F1
#
_entry.id   AF-A0A533XD98-F1
#
_cell.length_a   1.000
_cell.length_b   1.000
_cell.length_c   1.000
_cell.angle_alpha   90.00
_cell.angle_beta   90.00
_cell.angle_gamma   90.00
#
_symmetry.space_group_name_H-M   'P 1'
#
loop_
_entity.id
_entity.type
_entity.pdbx_description
1 polymer ?
#
loop_
_entity_poly.entity_id
_entity_poly.type
_entity_poly.pdbx_seq_one_letter_code
_entity_poly.pdbx_strand_id
1 'polypeptide(L)'
;MSKERIQICEEFFDIMPPEYRDLVTNATWGKEGRGWKDVGINKELIEQHSLCAGCPESMAFRYILASLPNPEDTVMVGSTGCTSLVFPHVAVHNIHSLFGNQNAI
;
A
#
# COMPACT_ATOMS: atom_id res chain seq x y z
N MET A 1 -9.02 1.95 -13.80
CA MET A 1 -7.97 1.38 -12.93
C MET A 1 -8.43 -0.02 -12.59
N SER A 2 -7.65 -1.05 -12.93
CA SER A 2 -8.10 -2.43 -12.78
C SER A 2 -7.91 -2.94 -11.34
N LYS A 3 -8.65 -4.00 -11.00
CA LYS A 3 -8.47 -4.87 -9.81
C LYS A 3 -8.13 -6.30 -10.23
N GLU A 4 -7.77 -6.50 -11.50
CA GLU A 4 -7.65 -7.84 -12.10
C GLU A 4 -6.59 -8.70 -11.42
N ARG A 5 -5.58 -8.08 -10.79
CA ARG A 5 -4.43 -8.81 -10.22
C ARG A 5 -4.52 -9.04 -8.72
N ILE A 6 -5.36 -8.29 -8.02
CA ILE A 6 -5.54 -8.43 -6.58
C ILE A 6 -6.86 -9.16 -6.34
N GLN A 7 -6.82 -10.48 -6.53
CA GLN A 7 -7.94 -11.40 -6.33
C GLN A 7 -7.58 -12.49 -5.32
N ILE A 8 -8.55 -12.89 -4.51
CA ILE A 8 -8.41 -14.02 -3.59
C ILE A 8 -9.00 -15.25 -4.29
N CYS A 9 -8.28 -16.37 -4.25
CA CYS A 9 -8.82 -17.67 -4.66
C CYS A 9 -9.98 -18.04 -3.73
N GLU A 10 -11.16 -18.37 -4.27
CA GLU A 10 -12.39 -18.56 -3.50
C GLU A 10 -12.22 -19.63 -2.40
N GLU A 11 -11.49 -20.71 -2.71
CA GLU A 11 -11.20 -21.83 -1.80
C GLU A 11 -10.32 -21.42 -0.61
N PHE A 12 -9.58 -20.31 -0.72
CA PHE A 12 -8.71 -19.80 0.34
C PHE A 12 -9.29 -18.59 1.06
N PHE A 13 -10.49 -18.12 0.70
CA PHE A 13 -11.06 -16.90 1.27
C PHE A 13 -11.14 -16.96 2.81
N ASP A 14 -11.56 -18.08 3.37
CA ASP A 14 -11.77 -18.22 4.81
C ASP A 14 -10.47 -18.30 5.63
N ILE A 15 -9.37 -18.72 5.01
CA ILE A 15 -8.05 -18.80 5.67
C ILE A 15 -7.22 -17.52 5.50
N MET A 16 -7.62 -16.63 4.58
CA MET A 16 -6.93 -15.37 4.37
C MET A 16 -7.13 -14.41 5.56
N PRO A 17 -6.11 -13.60 5.90
CA PRO A 17 -6.23 -12.58 6.93
C PRO A 17 -7.43 -11.66 6.68
N PRO A 18 -8.21 -11.29 7.73
CA PRO A 18 -9.31 -10.34 7.61
C PRO A 18 -8.91 -9.04 6.90
N GLU A 19 -7.71 -8.54 7.16
CA GLU A 19 -7.17 -7.31 6.60
C GLU A 19 -6.98 -7.43 5.09
N TYR A 20 -6.54 -8.60 4.61
CA TYR A 20 -6.38 -8.85 3.17
C TYR A 20 -7.73 -9.03 2.47
N ARG A 21 -8.70 -9.69 3.12
CA ARG A 21 -10.08 -9.75 2.61
C ARG A 21 -10.71 -8.37 2.45
N ASP A 22 -10.54 -7.52 3.46
CA ASP A 22 -11.02 -6.14 3.44
C ASP A 22 -10.29 -5.30 2.38
N LEU A 23 -8.99 -5.54 2.19
CA LEU A 23 -8.21 -4.92 1.13
C LEU A 23 -8.78 -5.22 -0.26
N VAL A 24 -9.10 -6.47 -0.55
CA VAL A 24 -9.63 -6.85 -1.88
C VAL A 24 -11.05 -6.29 -2.10
N THR A 25 -11.90 -6.38 -1.08
CA THR A 25 -13.32 -5.99 -1.17
C THR A 25 -13.53 -4.48 -1.08
N ASN A 26 -12.89 -3.79 -0.13
CA ASN A 26 -13.14 -2.40 0.23
C ASN A 26 -11.95 -1.45 -0.02
N ALA A 27 -10.97 -1.87 -0.83
CA ALA A 27 -9.84 -1.06 -1.27
C ALA A 27 -10.20 0.38 -1.68
N THR A 28 -9.26 1.29 -1.42
CA THR A 28 -9.27 2.68 -1.90
C THR A 28 -9.00 2.81 -3.40
N TRP A 29 -8.58 1.76 -4.11
CA TRP A 29 -8.30 1.78 -5.55
C TRP A 29 -9.32 0.98 -6.38
N GLY A 30 -9.31 1.19 -7.70
CA GLY A 30 -10.23 0.52 -8.63
C GLY A 30 -11.62 1.16 -8.75
N LYS A 31 -11.91 2.22 -7.98
CA LYS A 31 -13.15 3.00 -8.11
C LYS A 31 -12.96 4.17 -9.06
N GLU A 32 -13.89 4.36 -9.98
CA GLU A 32 -13.98 5.59 -10.77
C GLU A 32 -14.44 6.75 -9.86
N GLY A 33 -13.72 7.88 -9.89
CA GLY A 33 -14.01 9.04 -9.03
C GLY A 33 -13.31 9.05 -7.67
N ARG A 34 -12.30 8.20 -7.46
CA ARG A 34 -11.44 8.22 -6.26
C ARG A 34 -10.95 9.63 -5.95
N GLY A 35 -11.05 10.03 -4.68
CA GLY A 35 -10.57 11.33 -4.23
C GLY A 35 -10.15 11.34 -2.76
N TRP A 36 -9.77 12.53 -2.28
CA TRP A 36 -9.35 12.73 -0.90
C TRP A 36 -10.42 12.34 0.14
N LYS A 37 -11.70 12.33 -0.25
CA LYS A 37 -12.83 11.95 0.61
C LYS A 37 -12.85 10.47 0.96
N ASP A 38 -12.19 9.62 0.17
CA ASP A 38 -12.17 8.18 0.39
C ASP A 38 -11.09 7.77 1.42
N VAL A 39 -10.18 8.70 1.75
CA VAL A 39 -9.12 8.49 2.75
C VAL A 39 -9.75 8.33 4.14
N GLY A 40 -9.45 7.23 4.81
CA GLY A 40 -10.02 6.90 6.12
C GLY A 40 -11.44 6.32 6.10
N ILE A 41 -12.08 6.18 4.93
CA ILE A 41 -13.37 5.47 4.78
C ILE A 41 -13.13 4.08 4.19
N ASN A 42 -12.31 4.00 3.15
CA ASN A 42 -11.98 2.76 2.46
C ASN A 42 -10.65 2.17 2.96
N LYS A 43 -10.44 0.88 2.70
CA LYS A 43 -9.21 0.21 3.09
C LYS A 43 -8.01 0.80 2.34
N GLU A 44 -7.06 1.33 3.10
CA GLU A 44 -5.85 1.96 2.57
C GLU A 44 -4.74 0.93 2.34
N LEU A 45 -3.80 1.28 1.46
CA LEU A 45 -2.60 0.47 1.19
C LEU A 45 -1.62 0.44 2.36
N ILE A 46 -1.77 1.35 3.31
CA ILE A 46 -1.05 1.41 4.58
C ILE A 46 -2.06 1.78 5.66
N GLU A 47 -2.21 0.94 6.67
CA GLU A 47 -3.17 1.16 7.77
C GLU A 47 -2.45 1.20 9.12
N GLN A 48 -1.57 0.24 9.36
CA GLN A 48 -0.71 0.18 10.53
C GLN A 48 0.75 0.17 10.10
N HIS A 49 1.61 0.79 10.91
CA HIS A 49 3.04 0.84 10.68
C HIS A 49 3.81 0.97 12.00
N SER A 50 5.10 0.67 11.97
CA SER A 50 6.00 0.71 13.13
C SER A 50 6.62 2.09 13.40
N LEU A 51 6.34 3.11 12.58
CA LEU A 51 6.86 4.47 12.81
C LEU A 51 6.20 5.16 14.00
N CYS A 52 6.89 6.16 14.53
CA CYS A 52 6.47 6.98 15.66
C CYS A 52 5.06 7.58 15.47
N ALA A 53 4.35 7.78 16.57
CA ALA A 53 3.09 8.53 16.57
C ALA A 53 3.32 9.95 16.02
N GLY A 54 2.51 10.34 15.03
CA GLY A 54 2.65 11.64 14.36
C GLY A 54 3.86 11.74 13.42
N CYS A 55 4.47 10.62 13.01
CA CYS A 55 5.58 10.64 12.07
C CYS A 55 5.16 11.29 10.73
N PRO A 56 5.83 12.39 10.31
CA PRO A 56 5.48 13.08 9.07
C PRO A 56 5.75 12.23 7.83
N GLU A 57 6.76 11.36 7.88
CA GLU A 57 7.10 10.43 6.80
C GLU A 57 5.97 9.42 6.56
N SER A 58 5.40 8.85 7.63
CA SER A 58 4.24 7.96 7.49
C SER A 58 3.06 8.66 6.82
N MET A 59 2.75 9.89 7.22
CA MET A 59 1.68 10.67 6.60
C MET A 59 1.95 10.92 5.12
N ALA A 60 3.19 11.23 4.76
CA ALA A 60 3.58 11.38 3.35
C ALA A 60 3.40 10.07 2.57
N PHE A 61 3.82 8.93 3.13
CA PHE A 61 3.61 7.61 2.51
C PHE A 61 2.13 7.32 2.27
N ARG A 62 1.30 7.54 3.29
CA ARG A 62 -0.15 7.35 3.20
C ARG A 62 -0.74 8.14 2.05
N TYR A 63 -0.40 9.43 1.91
CA TYR A 63 -0.91 10.25 0.81
C TYR A 63 -0.37 9.84 -0.57
N ILE A 64 0.91 9.47 -0.67
CA ILE A 64 1.51 8.99 -1.93
C ILE A 64 0.82 7.70 -2.37
N LEU A 65 0.67 6.74 -1.47
CA LEU A 65 -0.03 5.47 -1.72
C LEU A 65 -1.50 5.71 -2.09
N ALA A 66 -2.18 6.64 -1.40
CA ALA A 66 -3.54 7.05 -1.73
C ALA A 66 -3.66 7.73 -3.11
N SER A 67 -2.55 8.19 -3.68
CA SER A 67 -2.52 8.85 -5.00
C SER A 67 -2.11 7.92 -6.14
N LEU A 68 -1.69 6.69 -5.84
CA LEU A 68 -1.26 5.74 -6.87
C LEU A 68 -2.43 5.38 -7.80
N PRO A 69 -2.30 5.57 -9.12
CA PRO A 69 -3.37 5.26 -10.06
C PRO A 69 -3.65 3.76 -10.14
N ASN A 70 -2.62 2.93 -10.29
CA ASN A 70 -2.76 1.48 -10.31
C ASN A 70 -1.75 0.86 -9.32
N PRO A 71 -2.13 0.68 -8.04
CA PRO A 71 -1.24 0.09 -7.04
C PRO A 71 -0.74 -1.31 -7.42
N GLU A 72 -1.56 -2.08 -8.13
CA GLU A 72 -1.22 -3.42 -8.65
C GLU A 72 -0.17 -3.43 -9.78
N ASP A 73 0.02 -2.29 -10.45
CA ASP A 73 1.04 -2.07 -11.49
C ASP A 73 2.21 -1.23 -10.97
N THR A 74 2.29 -1.00 -9.66
CA THR A 74 3.32 -0.13 -9.05
C THR A 74 4.34 -0.94 -8.28
N VAL A 75 5.62 -0.63 -8.50
CA VAL A 75 6.73 -1.11 -7.65
C VAL A 75 7.35 0.10 -6.95
N MET A 76 7.41 0.05 -5.62
CA MET A 76 8.12 1.04 -4.82
C MET A 76 9.57 0.62 -4.58
N VAL A 77 10.51 1.42 -5.08
CA VAL A 77 11.93 1.25 -4.77
C VAL A 77 12.28 2.19 -3.63
N GLY A 78 12.72 1.63 -2.50
CA GLY A 78 13.03 2.42 -1.33
C GLY A 78 14.44 2.15 -0.82
N SER A 79 15.17 3.21 -0.51
CA SER A 79 16.48 3.11 0.12
C SER A 79 16.40 2.79 1.61
N THR A 80 17.50 2.32 2.17
CA THR A 80 17.67 2.17 3.63
C THR A 80 17.37 3.49 4.36
N GLY A 81 16.44 3.44 5.31
CA GLY A 81 16.00 4.57 6.13
C GLY A 81 14.80 4.19 7.01
N CYS A 82 14.13 5.19 7.59
CA CYS A 82 12.87 4.98 8.34
C CYS A 82 11.79 4.31 7.46
N THR A 83 11.71 4.71 6.18
CA THR A 83 10.91 4.06 5.13
C THR A 83 11.03 2.54 5.10
N SER A 84 12.22 2.00 5.33
CA SER A 84 12.48 0.55 5.26
C SER A 84 11.75 -0.23 6.34
N LEU A 85 11.40 0.42 7.45
CA LEU A 85 10.57 -0.16 8.53
C LEU A 85 9.08 -0.15 8.18
N VAL A 86 8.66 0.67 7.21
CA VAL A 86 7.27 0.78 6.74
C VAL A 86 6.99 -0.14 5.57
N PHE A 87 7.94 -0.34 4.65
CA PHE A 87 7.68 -1.12 3.43
C PHE A 87 7.10 -2.52 3.63
N PRO A 88 7.47 -3.29 4.67
CA PRO A 88 6.81 -4.58 4.92
C PRO A 88 5.32 -4.46 5.28
N HIS A 89 4.86 -3.27 5.65
CA HIS A 89 3.50 -2.98 6.08
C HIS A 89 2.64 -2.30 4.99
N VAL A 90 3.18 -2.10 3.78
CA VAL A 90 2.41 -1.53 2.66
C VAL A 90 1.95 -2.62 1.71
N ALA A 91 0.70 -2.55 1.27
CA ALA A 91 0.09 -3.48 0.33
C ALA A 91 0.44 -3.13 -1.14
N VAL A 92 1.70 -2.81 -1.39
CA VAL A 92 2.26 -2.53 -2.72
C VAL A 92 3.57 -3.28 -2.85
N HIS A 93 3.87 -3.81 -4.03
CA HIS A 93 5.16 -4.42 -4.29
C HIS A 93 6.27 -3.42 -4.00
N ASN A 94 7.23 -3.82 -3.17
CA ASN A 94 8.31 -2.96 -2.73
C ASN A 94 9.63 -3.70 -2.77
N ILE A 95 10.70 -2.95 -2.99
CA ILE A 95 12.08 -3.42 -3.01
C ILE A 95 12.87 -2.54 -2.05
N HIS A 96 13.57 -3.18 -1.13
CA HIS A 96 14.55 -2.51 -0.29
C HIS A 96 15.90 -2.44 -1.01
N SER A 97 16.25 -1.23 -1.44
CA SER A 97 17.56 -0.84 -1.95
C SER A 97 18.47 -0.41 -0.80
N LEU A 98 19.79 -0.50 -1.02
CA LEU A 98 20.75 0.07 -0.09
C LEU A 98 20.72 1.60 -0.11
N PHE A 99 21.26 2.21 0.93
CA PHE A 99 21.44 3.66 0.96
C PHE A 99 22.37 4.10 -0.16
N GLY A 100 21.89 4.96 -1.06
CA GLY A 100 22.69 5.60 -2.12
C GLY A 100 22.65 4.92 -3.49
N ASN A 101 21.94 3.79 -3.65
CA ASN A 101 21.82 3.10 -4.94
C ASN A 101 20.37 2.94 -5.43
N GLN A 102 19.40 3.61 -4.82
CA GLN A 102 17.98 3.48 -5.19
C GLN A 102 17.65 3.80 -6.66
N ASN A 103 18.47 4.62 -7.33
CA ASN A 103 18.28 4.98 -8.75
C ASN A 103 19.08 4.09 -9.70
N ALA A 104 19.81 3.10 -9.19
CA ALA A 104 20.63 2.17 -9.98
C ALA A 104 19.95 0.80 -10.17
N ILE A 105 18.70 0.68 -9.73
CA ILE A 105 17.83 -0.50 -9.89
C ILE A 105 16.98 -0.33 -11.15
#